data_AF-A0A109MXJ2-F1
#
_entry.id   AF-A0A109MXJ2-F1
#
_cell.length_a   1.000
_cell.length_b   1.000
_cell.length_c   1.000
_cell.angle_alpha   90.00
_cell.angle_beta   90.00
_cell.angle_gamma   90.00
#
_symmetry.space_group_name_H-M   'P 1'
#
loop_
_entity.id
_entity.type
_entity.pdbx_description
1 polymer ?
#
loop_
_entity_poly.entity_id
_entity_poly.type
_entity_poly.pdbx_seq_one_letter_code
_entity_poly.pdbx_strand_id
1 'polypeptide(L)'
;MNRSTEFTLSLIATIFLTIGWVIVGIITFFAGLAPVDEMDYTLFTYLVIYSVLTIPLLVLIWVGTFKIKRNSRGWGIFILVMGVLYTLSVYFIPGIMLLIAGIMMVSKKDESQNVAV
;
A
#
# COMPACT_ATOMS: atom_id res chain seq x y z
N MET A 1 -8.94 -12.93 -17.01
CA MET A 1 -8.14 -13.08 -15.77
C MET A 1 -9.07 -13.00 -14.57
N ASN A 2 -8.87 -13.85 -13.55
CA ASN A 2 -9.83 -14.00 -12.46
C ASN A 2 -9.69 -12.86 -11.44
N ARG A 3 -10.83 -12.26 -11.03
CA ARG A 3 -10.90 -11.22 -9.97
C ARG A 3 -10.21 -11.65 -8.67
N SER A 4 -10.15 -12.95 -8.41
CA SER A 4 -9.46 -13.51 -7.25
C SER A 4 -7.96 -13.22 -7.25
N THR A 5 -7.29 -13.22 -8.42
CA THR A 5 -5.85 -12.96 -8.51
C THR A 5 -5.51 -11.52 -8.16
N GLU A 6 -6.28 -10.56 -8.70
CA GLU A 6 -6.15 -9.12 -8.41
C GLU A 6 -6.33 -8.84 -6.91
N PHE A 7 -7.38 -9.42 -6.32
CA PHE A 7 -7.66 -9.30 -4.90
C PHE A 7 -6.55 -9.91 -4.04
N THR A 8 -6.15 -11.16 -4.32
CA THR A 8 -5.08 -11.85 -3.58
C THR A 8 -3.77 -11.09 -3.65
N LEU A 9 -3.39 -10.57 -4.82
CA LEU A 9 -2.15 -9.80 -4.96
C LEU A 9 -2.19 -8.51 -4.12
N SER A 10 -3.31 -7.77 -4.18
CA SER A 10 -3.51 -6.57 -3.36
C SER A 10 -3.52 -6.89 -1.86
N LEU A 11 -4.11 -8.02 -1.45
CA LEU A 11 -4.17 -8.44 -0.06
C LEU A 11 -2.79 -8.80 0.48
N ILE A 12 -2.00 -9.57 -0.27
CA ILE A 12 -0.64 -9.93 0.11
C ILE A 12 0.21 -8.65 0.23
N ALA A 13 0.10 -7.73 -0.74
CA ALA A 13 0.80 -6.45 -0.69
C ALA A 13 0.46 -5.65 0.58
N THR A 14 -0.82 -5.55 0.92
CA THR A 14 -1.30 -4.85 2.12
C THR A 14 -0.81 -5.51 3.41
N ILE A 15 -0.73 -6.85 3.46
CA ILE A 15 -0.16 -7.58 4.60
C ILE A 15 1.33 -7.25 4.76
N PHE A 16 2.12 -7.35 3.70
CA PHE A 16 3.55 -7.00 3.75
C PHE A 16 3.76 -5.54 4.14
N LEU A 17 2.95 -4.62 3.61
CA LEU A 17 3.01 -3.21 3.96
C LEU A 17 2.72 -2.99 5.45
N THR A 18 1.72 -3.69 6.00
CA THR A 18 1.37 -3.61 7.42
C THR A 18 2.51 -4.14 8.29
N ILE A 19 3.08 -5.30 7.94
CA ILE A 19 4.22 -5.88 8.67
C ILE A 19 5.42 -4.92 8.63
N GLY A 20 5.74 -4.37 7.46
CA GLY A 20 6.82 -3.40 7.30
C GLY A 20 6.60 -2.16 8.16
N TRP A 21 5.39 -1.61 8.15
CA TRP A 21 5.04 -0.46 8.98
C TRP A 21 5.16 -0.75 10.48
N VAL A 22 4.73 -1.93 10.94
CA VAL A 22 4.89 -2.35 12.34
C VAL A 22 6.36 -2.45 12.72
N ILE A 23 7.21 -3.04 11.87
CA ILE A 23 8.66 -3.15 12.13
C ILE A 23 9.29 -1.76 12.25
N VAL A 24 8.99 -0.85 11.31
CA VAL A 24 9.48 0.54 11.35
C VAL A 24 8.98 1.26 12.61
N GLY A 25 7.72 1.05 12.99
CA GLY A 25 7.16 1.60 14.21
C GLY A 25 7.88 1.12 15.48
N ILE A 26 8.20 -0.18 15.55
CA ILE A 26 8.97 -0.76 16.67
C ILE A 26 10.38 -0.16 16.72
N ILE A 27 11.08 -0.07 15.59
CA ILE A 27 12.41 0.53 15.52
C ILE A 27 12.36 1.98 15.99
N THR A 28 11.39 2.75 15.50
CA THR A 28 11.19 4.15 15.88
C THR A 28 10.91 4.29 17.37
N PHE A 29 10.09 3.41 17.94
CA PHE A 29 9.79 3.39 19.37
C PHE A 29 11.04 3.17 20.22
N PHE A 30 11.86 2.16 19.89
CA PHE A 30 13.10 1.89 20.61
C PHE A 30 14.14 2.99 20.41
N ALA A 31 14.22 3.59 19.22
CA ALA A 31 15.09 4.73 18.97
C ALA A 31 14.73 5.92 19.88
N GLY A 32 13.45 6.13 20.17
CA GLY A 32 12.99 7.18 21.10
C GLY A 32 13.32 6.93 22.57
N LEU A 33 13.78 5.73 22.93
CA LEU A 33 14.26 5.39 24.27
C LEU A 33 15.79 5.50 24.40
N ALA A 34 16.50 5.75 23.30
CA ALA A 34 17.94 5.90 23.30
C ALA A 34 18.36 7.20 24.01
N PRO A 35 19.57 7.26 24.60
CA PRO A 35 20.10 8.48 25.17
C PRO A 35 20.15 9.61 24.14
N VAL A 36 19.77 10.80 24.59
CA VAL A 36 19.70 12.04 23.78
C VAL A 36 21.01 12.35 23.05
N ASP A 37 22.15 12.01 23.66
CA ASP A 37 23.49 12.27 23.12
C ASP A 37 23.89 11.31 21.98
N GLU A 38 23.20 10.17 21.83
CA GLU A 38 23.47 9.17 20.79
C GLU A 38 22.40 9.16 19.67
N MET A 39 21.30 9.89 19.85
CA MET A 39 20.17 9.88 18.93
C MET A 39 20.29 11.00 17.88
N ASP A 40 20.31 10.63 16.60
CA ASP A 40 20.09 11.59 15.52
C ASP A 40 18.63 12.05 15.54
N TYR A 41 18.41 13.20 16.18
CA TYR A 41 17.11 13.85 16.30
C TYR A 41 16.42 14.08 14.96
N THR A 42 17.18 14.32 13.89
CA THR A 42 16.62 14.56 12.55
C THR A 42 16.01 13.28 12.01
N LEU A 43 16.75 12.17 12.10
CA LEU A 43 16.29 10.86 11.66
C LEU A 43 15.12 10.35 12.50
N PHE A 44 15.17 10.53 13.83
CA PHE A 44 14.07 10.17 14.71
C PHE A 44 12.78 10.95 14.38
N THR A 45 12.88 12.27 14.26
CA THR A 45 11.74 13.14 13.94
C THR A 45 11.15 12.78 12.56
N TYR A 46 12.01 12.51 11.58
CA TYR A 46 11.59 12.05 10.26
C TYR A 46 10.82 10.72 10.33
N LEU A 47 11.32 9.73 11.06
CA LEU A 47 10.66 8.42 11.21
C LEU A 47 9.32 8.51 11.92
N VAL A 48 9.21 9.36 12.95
CA VAL A 48 7.94 9.60 13.66
C VAL A 48 6.91 10.23 12.73
N ILE A 49 7.27 11.33 12.05
CA ILE A 49 6.36 12.01 11.10
C ILE A 49 5.94 11.06 9.97
N TYR A 50 6.91 10.35 9.39
CA TYR A 50 6.65 9.37 8.33
C TYR A 50 5.67 8.29 8.81
N SER A 51 5.92 7.70 9.98
CA SER A 51 5.07 6.64 10.55
C SER A 51 3.64 7.11 10.78
N VAL A 52 3.45 8.32 11.32
CA VAL A 52 2.13 8.91 11.58
C VAL A 52 1.38 9.23 10.27
N LEU A 53 2.06 9.83 9.28
CA LEU A 53 1.46 10.13 7.98
C LEU A 53 1.09 8.87 7.19
N THR A 54 1.79 7.76 7.43
CA THR A 54 1.53 6.49 6.75
C THR A 54 0.24 5.82 7.23
N ILE A 55 -0.23 6.11 8.46
CA ILE A 55 -1.45 5.50 9.03
C ILE A 55 -2.70 5.70 8.15
N PRO A 56 -3.11 6.94 7.80
CA PRO A 56 -4.30 7.13 6.97
C PRO A 56 -4.16 6.48 5.59
N LEU A 57 -2.96 6.49 5.00
CA LEU A 57 -2.69 5.85 3.72
C LEU A 57 -2.84 4.32 3.82
N LEU A 58 -2.31 3.72 4.89
CA LEU A 58 -2.44 2.29 5.17
C LEU A 58 -3.92 1.89 5.29
N VAL A 59 -4.70 2.67 6.05
CA VAL A 59 -6.15 2.43 6.22
C VAL A 59 -6.88 2.53 4.88
N LEU A 60 -6.56 3.51 4.04
CA LEU A 60 -7.16 3.63 2.71
C LEU A 60 -6.79 2.44 1.80
N ILE A 61 -5.55 1.94 1.90
CA ILE A 61 -5.11 0.74 1.17
C ILE A 61 -5.90 -0.47 1.64
N TRP A 62 -6.09 -0.67 2.95
CA TRP A 62 -6.94 -1.73 3.49
C TRP A 62 -8.36 -1.66 2.93
N VAL A 63 -9.00 -0.48 3.01
CA VAL A 63 -10.34 -0.26 2.47
C VAL A 63 -10.39 -0.53 0.98
N GLY A 64 -9.37 -0.09 0.23
CA GLY A 64 -9.23 -0.33 -1.20
C GLY A 64 -9.15 -1.81 -1.51
N THR A 65 -8.26 -2.55 -0.85
CA THR A 65 -8.11 -4.01 -0.97
C THR A 65 -9.45 -4.73 -0.83
N PHE A 66 -10.26 -4.42 0.18
CA PHE A 66 -11.54 -5.09 0.38
C PHE A 66 -12.64 -4.61 -0.59
N LYS A 67 -12.64 -3.34 -0.99
CA LYS A 67 -13.66 -2.79 -1.90
C LYS A 67 -13.47 -3.16 -3.37
N ILE A 68 -12.30 -3.66 -3.78
CA ILE A 68 -12.04 -4.20 -5.13
C ILE A 68 -13.09 -5.24 -5.54
N LYS A 69 -13.57 -6.06 -4.59
CA LYS A 69 -14.54 -7.13 -4.87
C LYS A 69 -15.89 -6.60 -5.40
N ARG A 70 -16.25 -5.34 -5.06
CA ARG A 70 -17.54 -4.72 -5.41
C ARG A 70 -17.44 -3.74 -6.58
N ASN A 71 -16.37 -2.93 -6.66
CA ASN A 71 -16.16 -1.97 -7.76
C ASN A 71 -14.68 -1.96 -8.16
N SER A 72 -14.33 -2.71 -9.22
CA SER A 72 -12.94 -2.96 -9.59
C SER A 72 -12.25 -1.78 -10.27
N ARG A 73 -12.97 -0.91 -10.98
CA ARG A 73 -12.32 0.18 -11.75
C ARG A 73 -11.87 1.35 -10.88
N GLY A 74 -12.76 1.90 -10.05
CA GLY A 74 -12.42 3.07 -9.22
C GLY A 74 -11.35 2.75 -8.18
N TRP A 75 -11.49 1.61 -7.50
CA TRP A 75 -10.48 1.15 -6.53
C TRP A 75 -9.20 0.65 -7.22
N GLY A 76 -9.28 0.14 -8.45
CA GLY A 76 -8.11 -0.23 -9.24
C GLY A 76 -7.18 0.96 -9.53
N ILE A 77 -7.74 2.12 -9.90
CA ILE A 77 -6.96 3.36 -10.11
C ILE A 77 -6.30 3.80 -8.80
N PHE A 78 -7.06 3.78 -7.69
CA PHE A 78 -6.52 4.12 -6.38
C PHE A 78 -5.34 3.21 -5.99
N ILE A 79 -5.49 1.89 -6.16
CA ILE A 79 -4.43 0.91 -5.87
C ILE A 79 -3.22 1.10 -6.80
N LEU A 80 -3.44 1.47 -8.07
CA LEU A 80 -2.35 1.79 -9.00
C LEU A 80 -1.55 3.00 -8.52
N VAL A 81 -2.23 4.11 -8.16
CA VAL A 81 -1.59 5.33 -7.67
C VAL A 81 -0.81 5.06 -6.38
N MET A 82 -1.42 4.32 -5.44
CA MET A 82 -0.73 3.89 -4.23
C MET A 82 0.46 2.99 -4.55
N GLY A 83 0.33 2.07 -5.50
CA GLY A 83 1.43 1.25 -5.98
C GLY A 83 2.62 2.09 -6.44
N VAL A 84 2.40 3.10 -7.29
CA VAL A 84 3.47 4.01 -7.75
C VAL A 84 4.13 4.73 -6.57
N LEU A 85 3.34 5.31 -5.67
CA LEU A 85 3.85 6.03 -4.48
C LEU A 85 4.71 5.12 -3.60
N TYR A 86 4.24 3.92 -3.30
CA TYR A 86 4.95 2.98 -2.44
C TYR A 86 6.16 2.33 -3.13
N THR A 87 6.16 2.19 -4.45
CA THR A 87 7.33 1.72 -5.21
C THR A 87 8.49 2.70 -5.14
N LEU A 88 8.22 4.00 -4.95
CA LEU A 88 9.26 5.02 -4.74
C LEU A 88 9.68 5.18 -3.27
N SER A 89 9.16 4.33 -2.37
CA SER A 89 9.40 4.42 -0.93
C SER A 89 10.24 3.23 -0.41
N VAL A 90 10.50 3.23 0.90
CA VAL A 90 11.14 2.11 1.61
C VAL A 90 10.35 0.78 1.45
N TYR A 91 9.06 0.86 1.16
CA TYR A 91 8.19 -0.30 0.93
C TYR A 91 8.11 -0.72 -0.54
N PHE A 92 9.27 -0.82 -1.19
CA PHE A 92 9.40 -1.15 -2.61
C PHE A 92 8.65 -2.43 -3.01
N ILE A 93 8.84 -3.52 -2.26
CA ILE A 93 8.24 -4.84 -2.56
C ILE A 93 6.70 -4.79 -2.50
N PRO A 94 6.07 -4.32 -1.40
CA PRO A 94 4.62 -4.07 -1.39
C PRO A 94 4.15 -3.14 -2.51
N GLY A 95 4.93 -2.09 -2.80
CA GLY A 95 4.64 -1.12 -3.85
C GLY A 95 4.47 -1.76 -5.22
N ILE A 96 5.42 -2.61 -5.64
CA ILE A 96 5.34 -3.34 -6.91
C ILE A 96 4.09 -4.23 -6.95
N MET A 97 3.79 -4.94 -5.86
CA MET A 97 2.62 -5.82 -5.83
C MET A 97 1.31 -5.03 -5.96
N LEU A 98 1.19 -3.88 -5.30
CA LEU A 98 0.06 -2.96 -5.47
C LEU A 98 -0.01 -2.41 -6.89
N LEU A 99 1.13 -2.06 -7.48
CA LEU A 99 1.21 -1.52 -8.84
C LEU A 99 0.73 -2.54 -9.87
N ILE A 100 1.20 -3.78 -9.80
CA ILE A 100 0.75 -4.87 -10.67
C ILE A 100 -0.74 -5.13 -10.45
N ALA A 101 -1.21 -5.17 -9.19
CA ALA A 101 -2.63 -5.33 -8.87
C ALA A 101 -3.49 -4.23 -9.50
N GLY A 102 -3.05 -2.97 -9.41
CA GLY A 102 -3.72 -1.82 -9.98
C GLY A 102 -3.76 -1.84 -11.50
N ILE A 103 -2.64 -2.12 -12.17
CA ILE A 103 -2.58 -2.22 -13.65
C ILE A 103 -3.54 -3.29 -14.14
N MET A 104 -3.56 -4.45 -13.49
CA MET A 104 -4.48 -5.55 -13.82
C MET A 104 -5.95 -5.14 -13.71
N MET A 105 -6.31 -4.37 -12.67
CA MET A 105 -7.68 -3.90 -12.46
C MET A 105 -8.10 -2.80 -13.45
N VAL A 106 -7.18 -1.88 -13.79
CA VAL A 106 -7.45 -0.76 -14.70
C VAL A 106 -7.49 -1.21 -16.16
N SER A 107 -6.65 -2.17 -16.55
CA SER A 107 -6.53 -2.66 -17.93
C SER A 107 -7.67 -3.61 -18.32
N LYS A 108 -8.57 -3.92 -17.39
CA LYS A 108 -9.67 -4.85 -17.64
C LYS A 108 -10.70 -4.19 -18.56
N LYS A 109 -10.93 -4.82 -19.72
CA LYS A 109 -12.09 -4.53 -20.57
C LYS A 109 -13.35 -4.97 -19.81
N ASP A 110 -14.33 -4.07 -19.70
CA ASP A 110 -15.65 -4.46 -19.20
C ASP A 110 -16.26 -5.41 -20.23
N GLU A 111 -16.59 -6.63 -19.82
CA GLU A 111 -17.37 -7.58 -20.65
C GLU A 111 -18.75 -7.02 -21.03
N SER A 112 -19.18 -5.89 -20.48
CA SER A 112 -20.42 -5.19 -20.84
C SER A 112 -20.39 -4.52 -22.22
N GLN A 113 -19.27 -4.55 -22.95
CA GLN A 113 -19.21 -4.08 -24.35
C GLN A 113 -19.28 -5.20 -25.40
N ASN A 114 -19.39 -6.47 -25.00
CA ASN A 114 -19.48 -7.61 -25.93
C ASN A 114 -20.90 -8.18 -26.10
N VAL A 115 -21.94 -7.44 -25.72
CA VAL A 115 -23.34 -7.78 -26.02
C VAL A 115 -24.01 -6.59 -26.71
N ALA A 116 -23.53 -6.24 -27.91
CA ALA A 116 -24.30 -5.55 -28.95
C ALA A 116 -23.36 -5.18 -30.12
N VAL A 117 -23.01 -6.16 -30.97
CA VAL A 117 -23.06 -6.07 -32.44
C VAL A 117 -23.26 -7.47 -32.98
#